data_AF-X1U4X9-F1
#
_entry.id   AF-X1U4X9-F1
#
_cell.length_a   1.000
_cell.length_b   1.000
_cell.length_c   1.000
_cell.angle_alpha   90.00
_cell.angle_beta   90.00
_cell.angle_gamma   90.00
#
_symmetry.space_group_name_H-M   'P 1'
#
loop_
_entity.id
_entity.type
_entity.pdbx_description
1 polymer ?
#
loop_
_entity_poly.entity_id
_entity_poly.type
_entity_poly.pdbx_seq_one_letter_code
_entity_poly.pdbx_strand_id
1 'polypeptide(L)' 'IITLEVRASNTSARSLYRKYGFTQVGLRRGYYISDREDGVLMSTENISSASFQAHFQHLKQAHARKWGTALRQIAR' A
#
# COMPACT_ATOMS: atom_id res chain seq x y z
N ILE A 1 -1.79 -13.05 2.80
CA ILE A 1 -1.98 -12.10 1.67
C ILE A 1 -2.86 -10.97 2.16
N ILE A 2 -2.62 -9.74 1.71
CA ILE A 2 -3.51 -8.59 1.96
C ILE A 2 -3.95 -8.03 0.61
N THR A 3 -5.21 -7.62 0.55
CA THR A 3 -5.84 -6.98 -0.61
C THR A 3 -6.43 -5.64 -0.18
N LEU A 4 -6.39 -4.65 -1.07
CA LEU A 4 -6.99 -3.33 -0.88
C LEU A 4 -7.61 -2.84 -2.19
N GLU A 5 -8.56 -1.90 -2.06
CA GLU A 5 -9.06 -1.11 -3.18
C GLU A 5 -8.60 0.34 -3.05
N VAL A 6 -8.22 0.95 -4.17
CA VAL A 6 -7.79 2.35 -4.22
C VAL A 6 -8.38 3.04 -5.45
N ARG A 7 -8.80 4.30 -5.31
CA ARG A 7 -9.22 5.17 -6.43
C ARG A 7 -8.20 5.17 -7.56
N ALA A 8 -8.65 4.99 -8.79
CA ALA A 8 -7.78 4.99 -9.97
C ALA A 8 -6.97 6.28 -10.11
N SER A 9 -7.57 7.43 -9.76
CA SER A 9 -6.96 8.75 -9.76
C SER A 9 -5.95 8.98 -8.64
N ASN A 10 -5.98 8.19 -7.55
CA ASN A 10 -5.08 8.37 -6.42
C ASN A 10 -3.70 7.76 -6.70
N THR A 11 -2.97 8.38 -7.62
CA THR A 11 -1.64 7.97 -8.08
C THR A 11 -0.62 7.95 -6.95
N SER A 12 -0.74 8.84 -5.96
CA SER A 12 0.10 8.87 -4.77
C SER A 12 -0.05 7.60 -3.92
N ALA A 13 -1.28 7.22 -3.57
CA ALA A 13 -1.53 5.99 -2.82
C ALA A 13 -1.15 4.75 -3.63
N ARG A 14 -1.50 4.69 -4.93
CA ARG A 14 -1.10 3.59 -5.82
C ARG A 14 0.42 3.43 -5.88
N SER A 15 1.17 4.52 -5.92
CA SER A 15 2.64 4.51 -5.90
C SER A 15 3.20 4.06 -4.56
N LEU A 16 2.59 4.49 -3.45
CA LEU A 16 2.91 4.02 -2.11
C LEU A 16 2.70 2.50 -2.00
N TYR A 17 1.56 1.97 -2.41
CA TYR A 17 1.28 0.54 -2.32
C TYR A 17 2.25 -0.28 -3.18
N ARG A 18 2.54 0.17 -4.41
CA ARG A 18 3.57 -0.46 -5.25
C ARG A 18 4.94 -0.50 -4.58
N LYS A 19 5.35 0.59 -3.94
CA LYS A 19 6.61 0.63 -3.18
C LYS A 19 6.66 -0.46 -2.11
N TYR A 20 5.55 -0.77 -1.46
CA TYR A 20 5.45 -1.80 -0.42
C TYR A 20 5.12 -3.21 -0.95
N GLY A 21 5.19 -3.45 -2.26
CA GLY A 21 5.03 -4.79 -2.84
C GLY A 21 3.61 -5.15 -3.27
N PHE A 22 2.66 -4.21 -3.20
CA PHE A 22 1.34 -4.44 -3.79
C PHE A 22 1.39 -4.32 -5.31
N THR A 23 0.64 -5.20 -5.97
CA THR A 23 0.47 -5.23 -7.43
C THR A 23 -1.01 -5.12 -7.76
N GLN A 24 -1.33 -4.55 -8.93
CA GLN A 24 -2.70 -4.49 -9.40
C GLN A 24 -3.14 -5.89 -9.88
N VAL A 25 -4.25 -6.36 -9.33
CA VAL A 25 -4.84 -7.66 -9.68
C VAL A 25 -6.24 -7.54 -10.29
N GLY A 26 -6.80 -6.33 -10.34
CA GLY A 26 -8.09 -6.09 -10.96
C GLY A 26 -8.47 -4.62 -11.05
N LEU A 27 -9.55 -4.36 -11.77
CA LEU A 27 -10.18 -3.05 -11.91
C LEU A 27 -11.69 -3.21 -11.77
N ARG A 28 -12.29 -2.42 -10.88
CA ARG A 28 -13.74 -2.36 -10.65
C ARG A 28 -14.26 -1.06 -11.24
N ARG A 29 -15.01 -1.15 -12.33
CA ARG A 29 -15.54 0.02 -13.04
C ARG A 29 -16.60 0.72 -12.20
N GLY A 30 -16.49 2.05 -12.06
CA GLY A 30 -17.45 2.86 -11.30
C GLY A 30 -17.65 2.46 -9.84
N TYR A 31 -16.62 1.87 -9.21
CA TYR A 31 -16.70 1.33 -7.85
C TYR A 31 -17.02 2.39 -6.80
N TYR A 32 -16.47 3.59 -6.93
CA TYR A 32 -16.77 4.70 -6.04
C TYR A 32 -18.02 5.43 -6.54
N ILE A 33 -19.14 5.22 -5.85
CA ILE A 33 -20.48 5.65 -6.30
C ILE A 33 -20.63 7.17 -6.41
N SER A 34 -19.94 7.93 -5.55
CA SER A 34 -20.03 9.39 -5.49
C SER A 34 -19.79 10.08 -6.83
N ASP A 35 -18.82 9.58 -7.57
CA ASP A 35 -18.24 10.17 -8.79
C ASP A 35 -18.07 9.15 -9.91
N ARG A 36 -18.61 7.93 -9.72
CA ARG A 36 -18.44 6.76 -10.60
C ARG A 36 -16.99 6.51 -10.95
N GLU A 37 -16.10 6.73 -10.00
CA GLU A 37 -14.68 6.51 -10.23
C GLU A 37 -14.33 5.02 -10.14
N ASP A 38 -13.44 4.58 -11.03
CA ASP A 38 -12.91 3.22 -11.01
C ASP A 38 -12.08 2.94 -9.74
N GLY A 39 -12.25 1.73 -9.20
CA GLY A 39 -11.45 1.19 -8.11
C GLY A 39 -10.40 0.21 -8.63
N VAL A 40 -9.13 0.46 -8.34
CA VAL A 40 -8.04 -0.47 -8.61
C VAL A 40 -7.93 -1.44 -7.45
N LEU A 41 -8.06 -2.74 -7.75
CA LEU A 41 -7.83 -3.81 -6.78
C LEU A 41 -6.34 -4.16 -6.76
N MET A 42 -5.72 -4.06 -5.60
CA MET A 42 -4.31 -4.39 -5.44
C MET A 42 -4.10 -5.40 -4.33
N SER A 43 -3.14 -6.30 -4.48
CA SER A 43 -2.77 -7.26 -3.45
C SER A 43 -1.26 -7.50 -3.40
N THR A 44 -0.81 -8.01 -2.27
CA THR A 44 0.60 -8.35 -2.01
C THR A 44 0.75 -9.85 -1.82
N GLU A 45 1.99 -10.34 -1.81
CA GLU A 45 2.31 -11.69 -1.38
C GLU A 45 1.91 -11.95 0.10
N ASN A 46 2.23 -13.13 0.63
CA ASN A 46 2.01 -13.37 2.06
C ASN A 46 2.87 -12.39 2.89
N ILE A 47 2.22 -11.56 3.72
CA ILE A 47 2.92 -10.60 4.57
C ILE A 47 3.82 -11.26 5.61
N SER A 48 3.59 -12.53 5.94
CA SER A 48 4.43 -13.30 6.84
C SER A 48 5.63 -13.93 6.13
N SER A 49 5.76 -13.78 4.80
CA SER A 49 6.91 -14.29 4.05
C SER A 49 8.19 -13.55 4.41
N ALA A 50 9.32 -14.25 4.30
CA ALA A 50 10.63 -13.67 4.57
C ALA A 50 10.97 -12.53 3.59
N SER A 51 10.60 -12.67 2.31
CA SER A 51 10.78 -11.65 1.26
C SER A 51 10.07 -10.35 1.62
N PHE A 52 8.77 -10.43 1.91
CA PHE A 52 7.97 -9.25 2.26
C PHE A 52 8.51 -8.58 3.52
N GLN A 53 8.80 -9.35 4.56
CA GLN A 53 9.33 -8.82 5.82
C GLN A 53 10.67 -8.12 5.62
N ALA A 54 11.61 -8.72 4.86
CA ALA A 54 12.90 -8.10 4.57
C ALA A 54 12.73 -6.76 3.82
N HIS A 55 11.89 -6.74 2.78
CA HIS A 55 11.59 -5.52 2.03
C HIS A 55 10.96 -4.44 2.90
N PHE A 56 9.97 -4.80 3.71
CA PHE A 56 9.30 -3.88 4.62
C PHE A 56 10.26 -3.28 5.65
N GLN A 57 11.12 -4.09 6.28
CA GLN A 57 12.11 -3.59 7.23
C GLN A 57 13.10 -2.63 6.56
N HIS A 58 13.56 -2.93 5.34
CA HIS A 58 14.40 -2.02 4.58
C HIS A 58 13.74 -0.66 4.36
N LEU A 59 12.48 -0.65 3.90
CA LEU A 59 11.73 0.59 3.69
C LEU A 59 11.48 1.37 4.98
N LYS A 60 11.21 0.67 6.09
CA LYS A 60 11.03 1.27 7.41
C LYS A 60 12.31 1.96 7.89
N GLN A 61 13.47 1.30 7.72
CA GLN A 61 14.77 1.87 8.06
C GLN A 61 15.09 3.08 7.18
N ALA A 62 14.86 2.99 5.86
CA ALA A 62 15.07 4.11 4.94
C ALA A 62 14.19 5.32 5.28
N HIS A 63 12.92 5.09 5.66
CA HIS A 63 12.03 6.14 6.12
C HIS A 63 12.54 6.80 7.41
N ALA A 64 12.94 6.00 8.41
CA ALA A 64 13.47 6.49 9.68
C ALA A 64 14.76 7.31 9.49
N ARG A 65 15.65 6.90 8.58
CA ARG A 65 16.86 7.66 8.23
C ARG A 65 16.54 9.00 7.59
N LYS A 66 15.51 9.05 6.74
CA LYS A 66 15.15 10.27 5.99
C LYS A 66 14.41 11.30 6.86
N TRP A 67 13.57 10.86 7.78
CA TRP A 67 12.63 11.74 8.50
C TRP A 67 12.80 11.72 10.02
N GLY A 68 13.78 10.98 10.55
CA GLY A 68 13.93 10.69 11.97
C GLY A 68 12.93 9.64 12.46
N THR A 69 13.15 9.14 13.68
CA THR A 69 12.21 8.25 14.39
C THR A 69 11.03 9.07 14.87
N ALA A 70 10.13 9.46 13.97
CA ALA A 70 8.87 10.05 14.38
C ALA A 70 8.15 9.05 15.31
N LEU A 71 8.07 9.40 16.61
CA LEU A 71 7.31 8.70 17.64
C LEU A 71 5.87 8.53 17.13
N ARG A 72 5.57 7.36 16.57
CA ARG A 72 4.20 6.90 16.40
C ARG A 72 3.99 5.78 17.39
N GLN A 73 3.73 6.17 18.65
CA GLN A 73 2.84 5.37 19.47
C GLN A 73 1.50 5.37 18.73
N ILE A 74 1.23 4.28 18.01
CA ILE A 74 -0.15 3.96 17.69
C ILE A 74 -0.73 3.53 19.03
N ALA A 75 -1.50 4.43 19.63
CA ALA A 75 -2.26 4.16 20.85
C ALA A 75 -3.03 2.85 20.65
N ARG A 76 -2.87 1.95 21.63
CA ARG A 76 -3.65 0.72 21.76
C ARG A 76 -5.10 1.03 22.05
#